data_AF-A0A4Q2Z6J2-F1
#
_entry.id   AF-A0A4Q2Z6J2-F1
#
_cell.length_a   1.000
_cell.length_b   1.000
_cell.length_c   1.000
_cell.angle_alpha   90.00
_cell.angle_beta   90.00
_cell.angle_gamma   90.00
#
_symmetry.space_group_name_H-M   'P 1'
#
loop_
_entity.id
_entity.type
_entity.pdbx_description
1 polymer ?
#
loop_
_entity_poly.entity_id
_entity_poly.type
_entity_poly.pdbx_seq_one_letter_code
_entity_poly.pdbx_strand_id
1 'polypeptide(L)'
;MPVSLAMDYAELPLPPALHGLVAAIWTLSADAPDWIEHAAAPDGCIEIIRRHSGRSIWRREQPEVFVTGLGEQPVALRFSGDARFTGIRL
;
A
#
# COMPACT_ATOMS: atom_id res chain seq x y z
N MET A 1 -14.41 19.05 15.77
CA MET A 1 -14.57 18.39 14.46
C MET A 1 -14.07 16.97 14.66
N PRO A 2 -14.85 15.90 14.41
CA PRO A 2 -14.29 14.56 14.44
C PRO A 2 -13.26 14.49 13.31
N VAL A 3 -12.01 14.15 13.64
CA VAL A 3 -11.00 13.84 12.64
C VAL A 3 -11.48 12.57 11.95
N SER A 4 -11.74 12.63 10.65
CA SER A 4 -12.03 11.43 9.88
C SER A 4 -10.77 10.57 9.90
N LEU A 5 -10.83 9.38 10.51
CA LEU A 5 -9.83 8.35 10.30
C LEU A 5 -9.95 7.93 8.84
N ALA A 6 -9.10 8.50 7.98
CA ALA A 6 -9.25 8.34 6.54
C ALA A 6 -8.00 7.68 5.97
N MET A 7 -8.22 6.56 5.30
CA MET A 7 -7.26 5.98 4.38
C MET A 7 -7.71 6.37 2.98
N ASP A 8 -6.95 7.24 2.33
CA ASP A 8 -7.22 7.67 0.95
C ASP A 8 -6.44 6.78 -0.01
N TYR A 9 -7.15 5.90 -0.71
CA TYR A 9 -6.60 5.02 -1.73
C TYR A 9 -7.06 5.48 -3.11
N ALA A 10 -6.11 5.60 -4.03
CA ALA A 10 -6.40 5.96 -5.42
C ALA A 10 -5.50 5.19 -6.38
N GLU A 11 -6.10 4.68 -7.46
CA GLU A 11 -5.37 4.19 -8.63
C GLU A 11 -5.15 5.33 -9.62
N LEU A 12 -3.93 5.44 -10.13
CA LEU A 12 -3.51 6.48 -11.05
C LEU A 12 -3.66 5.99 -12.50
N PRO A 13 -3.93 6.91 -13.45
CA PRO A 13 -3.92 6.56 -14.86
C PRO A 13 -2.54 6.03 -15.27
N LEU A 14 -2.54 4.90 -15.99
CA LEU A 14 -1.31 4.28 -16.44
C LEU A 14 -0.69 5.08 -17.61
N PRO A 15 0.61 5.40 -17.54
CA PRO A 15 1.34 5.88 -18.71
C PRO A 15 1.26 4.85 -19.85
N PRO A 16 1.09 5.27 -21.11
CA PRO A 16 1.01 4.35 -22.25
C PRO A 16 2.21 3.39 -22.37
N ALA A 17 3.38 3.83 -21.92
CA ALA A 17 4.61 3.03 -21.91
C ALA A 17 4.55 1.80 -20.98
N LEU A 18 3.59 1.75 -20.05
CA LEU A 18 3.43 0.65 -19.08
C LEU A 18 2.24 -0.26 -19.41
N HIS A 19 1.50 0.02 -20.49
CA HIS A 19 0.37 -0.81 -20.89
C HIS A 19 0.81 -2.25 -21.19
N GLY A 20 0.08 -3.21 -20.62
CA GLY A 20 0.38 -4.64 -20.75
C GLY A 20 1.54 -5.15 -19.90
N LEU A 21 2.21 -4.26 -19.13
CA LEU A 21 3.29 -4.62 -18.21
C LEU A 21 2.92 -4.41 -16.74
N VAL A 22 2.08 -3.40 -16.47
CA VAL A 22 1.65 -3.02 -15.12
C VAL A 22 0.13 -3.06 -15.09
N ALA A 23 -0.43 -3.74 -14.09
CA ALA A 23 -1.86 -3.81 -13.87
C ALA A 23 -2.40 -2.50 -13.28
N ALA A 24 -1.68 -1.89 -12.34
CA ALA A 24 -2.06 -0.63 -11.71
C ALA A 24 -0.85 0.12 -11.11
N ILE A 25 -0.96 1.45 -11.03
CA ILE A 25 -0.17 2.26 -10.10
C ILE A 25 -1.16 2.80 -9.07
N TRP A 26 -0.88 2.64 -7.79
CA TRP A 26 -1.76 3.10 -6.73
C TRP A 26 -1.02 3.95 -5.70
N THR A 27 -1.78 4.77 -5.00
CA THR A 27 -1.33 5.57 -3.86
C THR A 27 -2.21 5.31 -2.66
N LEU A 28 -1.61 5.38 -1.47
CA LEU A 28 -2.32 5.30 -0.21
C LEU A 28 -1.80 6.39 0.71
N SER A 29 -2.69 7.19 1.29
CA SER A 29 -2.37 8.15 2.34
C SER A 29 -3.23 7.87 3.56
N ALA A 30 -2.57 7.65 4.70
CA ALA A 30 -3.23 7.56 5.99
C ALA A 30 -3.33 8.95 6.65
N ASP A 31 -4.45 9.17 7.33
CA ASP A 31 -4.62 10.23 8.32
C ASP A 31 -5.32 9.65 9.56
N ALA A 32 -4.50 9.24 10.53
CA ALA A 32 -4.93 8.69 11.81
C ALA A 32 -3.95 9.06 12.94
N PRO A 33 -4.41 9.16 14.20
CA PRO A 33 -3.54 9.45 15.34
C PRO A 33 -2.63 8.26 15.72
N ASP A 34 -3.02 7.03 15.36
CA ASP A 34 -2.38 5.79 15.76
C ASP A 34 -2.14 4.86 14.56
N TRP A 35 -1.69 3.64 14.83
CA TRP A 35 -1.56 2.59 13.81
C TRP A 35 -2.92 2.18 13.24
N ILE A 36 -2.94 1.97 11.92
CA ILE A 36 -4.06 1.41 11.19
C ILE A 36 -3.74 -0.07 10.92
N GLU A 37 -4.64 -0.94 11.36
CA GLU A 37 -4.63 -2.37 11.00
C GLU A 37 -5.34 -2.54 9.64
N HIS A 38 -4.71 -3.29 8.73
CA HIS A 38 -5.20 -3.51 7.38
C HIS A 38 -5.03 -4.97 6.97
N ALA A 39 -6.01 -5.51 6.27
CA ALA A 39 -5.96 -6.84 5.69
C ALA A 39 -5.81 -6.71 4.18
N ALA A 40 -4.60 -6.95 3.67
CA ALA A 40 -4.34 -6.97 2.23
C ALA A 40 -4.91 -8.27 1.64
N ALA A 41 -5.83 -8.15 0.69
CA ALA A 41 -6.40 -9.30 0.00
C ALA A 41 -5.40 -9.87 -1.02
N PRO A 42 -5.37 -11.20 -1.21
CA PRO A 42 -4.60 -11.80 -2.29
C PRO A 42 -5.27 -11.51 -3.63
N ASP A 43 -4.51 -10.96 -4.57
CA ASP A 43 -4.98 -10.61 -5.92
C ASP A 43 -4.20 -11.35 -7.03
N GLY A 44 -3.26 -12.22 -6.65
CA GLY A 44 -2.41 -12.96 -7.59
C GLY A 44 -1.28 -12.12 -8.20
N CYS A 45 -1.12 -10.86 -7.80
CA CYS A 45 -0.12 -9.96 -8.33
C CYS A 45 1.15 -9.91 -7.48
N ILE A 46 2.21 -9.39 -8.09
CA ILE A 46 3.41 -8.93 -7.38
C ILE A 46 3.33 -7.41 -7.34
N GLU A 47 3.58 -6.82 -6.18
CA GLU A 47 3.61 -5.37 -6.02
C GLU A 47 4.97 -4.88 -5.57
N ILE A 48 5.47 -3.83 -6.23
CA ILE A 48 6.62 -3.05 -5.80
C ILE A 48 6.10 -1.79 -5.11
N ILE A 49 6.42 -1.62 -3.84
CA ILE A 49 5.86 -0.56 -3.00
C ILE A 49 6.98 0.32 -2.46
N ARG A 50 6.80 1.64 -2.57
CA ARG A 50 7.61 2.67 -1.90
C ARG A 50 6.78 3.37 -0.84
N ARG A 51 7.30 3.43 0.38
CA ARG A 51 6.80 4.23 1.50
C ARG A 51 7.51 5.59 1.50
N HIS A 52 6.75 6.67 1.41
CA HIS A 52 7.27 8.06 1.41
C HIS A 52 7.33 8.67 2.81
N SER A 53 6.47 8.23 3.72
CA SER A 53 6.40 8.68 5.12
C SER A 53 5.79 7.62 6.03
N GLY A 54 5.80 7.86 7.35
CA GLY A 54 5.27 6.95 8.35
C GLY A 54 6.08 5.67 8.50
N ARG A 55 5.45 4.58 8.93
CA ARG A 55 6.02 3.25 9.22
C ARG A 55 5.06 2.16 8.78
N SER A 56 5.59 0.97 8.46
CA SER A 56 4.78 -0.19 8.13
C SER A 56 5.40 -1.49 8.62
N ILE A 57 4.55 -2.43 9.02
CA ILE A 57 4.94 -3.72 9.60
C ILE A 57 4.13 -4.83 8.95
N TRP A 58 4.84 -5.80 8.39
CA TRP A 58 4.32 -7.12 8.06
C TRP A 58 5.31 -8.18 8.53
N ARG A 59 4.96 -8.89 9.61
CA ARG A 59 5.83 -9.76 10.44
C ARG A 59 7.01 -9.02 11.10
N ARG A 60 7.66 -8.11 10.37
CA ARG A 60 8.77 -7.24 10.74
C ARG A 60 8.54 -5.88 10.11
N GLU A 61 9.27 -4.87 10.58
CA GLU A 61 9.27 -3.55 9.95
C GLU A 61 9.73 -3.66 8.49
N GLN A 62 8.96 -3.07 7.59
CA GLN A 62 9.26 -3.09 6.16
C GLN A 62 10.22 -1.93 5.82
N PRO A 63 11.16 -2.12 4.90
CA PRO A 63 12.04 -1.04 4.44
C PRO A 63 11.24 0.04 3.67
N GLU A 64 11.92 1.13 3.26
CA GLU A 64 11.30 2.19 2.45
C GLU A 64 10.76 1.65 1.12
N VAL A 65 11.49 0.73 0.49
CA VAL A 65 11.10 0.07 -0.77
C VAL A 65 11.09 -1.43 -0.55
N PHE A 66 9.96 -2.07 -0.83
CA PHE A 66 9.77 -3.51 -0.64
C PHE A 66 8.87 -4.12 -1.72
N VAL A 67 8.92 -5.44 -1.82
CA VAL A 67 8.08 -6.22 -2.72
C VAL A 67 7.17 -7.13 -1.90
N THR A 68 5.92 -7.24 -2.33
CA THR A 68 4.92 -8.17 -1.78
C THR A 68 4.20 -8.89 -2.91
N GLY A 69 3.50 -9.97 -2.61
CA GLY A 69 2.72 -10.72 -3.61
C GLY A 69 2.77 -12.22 -3.37
N LEU A 70 2.11 -12.96 -4.28
CA LEU A 70 2.06 -14.43 -4.30
C LEU A 70 1.48 -15.08 -3.02
N GLY A 71 0.83 -14.29 -2.17
CA GLY A 71 0.08 -14.82 -1.04
C GLY A 71 -1.22 -15.45 -1.52
N GLU A 72 -1.56 -16.62 -1.00
CA GLU A 72 -2.85 -17.28 -1.26
C GLU A 72 -3.91 -16.89 -0.22
N GLN A 73 -3.52 -16.18 0.84
CA GLN A 73 -4.37 -15.80 1.95
C GLN A 73 -4.21 -14.32 2.27
N PRO A 74 -5.26 -13.67 2.82
CA PRO A 74 -5.17 -12.30 3.30
C PRO A 74 -4.03 -12.12 4.30
N VAL A 75 -3.30 -11.02 4.14
CA VAL A 75 -2.17 -10.68 5.00
C VAL A 75 -2.55 -9.53 5.92
N ALA A 76 -2.51 -9.80 7.23
CA ALA A 76 -2.59 -8.75 8.23
C ALA A 76 -1.29 -7.94 8.26
N LEU A 77 -1.43 -6.64 8.08
CA LEU A 77 -0.35 -5.67 8.16
C LEU A 77 -0.85 -4.42 8.88
N ARG A 78 0.10 -3.62 9.35
CA ARG A 78 -0.23 -2.34 9.97
C ARG A 78 0.72 -1.26 9.53
N PHE A 79 0.22 -0.04 9.46
CA PHE A 79 1.01 1.15 9.16
C PHE A 79 0.63 2.31 10.08
N SER A 80 1.57 3.23 10.30
CA SER A 80 1.30 4.41 11.13
C SER A 80 0.30 5.32 10.44
N GLY A 81 -0.43 6.11 11.23
CA GLY A 81 -1.47 6.99 10.72
C GLY A 81 -1.00 8.17 9.87
N ASP A 82 0.32 8.37 9.73
CA ASP A 82 0.96 9.33 8.80
C ASP A 82 1.60 8.66 7.57
N ALA A 83 1.34 7.36 7.37
CA ALA A 83 1.96 6.59 6.31
C ALA A 83 1.46 6.99 4.92
N ARG A 84 2.39 7.08 3.98
CA ARG A 84 2.11 7.37 2.57
C ARG A 84 2.85 6.40 1.68
N PHE A 85 2.17 5.86 0.68
CA PHE A 85 2.72 4.85 -0.21
C PHE A 85 2.42 5.15 -1.68
N THR A 86 3.28 4.64 -2.54
CA THR A 86 3.00 4.38 -3.94
C THR A 86 3.34 2.92 -4.22
N GLY A 87 2.42 2.20 -4.85
CA GLY A 87 2.65 0.84 -5.32
C GLY A 87 2.50 0.72 -6.83
N ILE A 88 3.23 -0.23 -7.40
CA ILE A 88 3.11 -0.67 -8.78
C ILE A 88 2.73 -2.15 -8.72
N ARG A 89 1.56 -2.49 -9.26
CA ARG A 89 1.05 -3.86 -9.35
C ARG A 89 1.41 -4.46 -10.70
N LEU A 90 2.06 -5.62 -10.68
CA LEU A 90 2.51 -6.38 -11.85
C LEU A 90 1.60 -7.58 -12.10
#